data_AF-A0A2E1MZK5-F1
#
_entry.id   AF-A0A2E1MZK5-F1
#
_cell.length_a   1.000
_cell.length_b   1.000
_cell.length_c   1.000
_cell.angle_alpha   90.00
_cell.angle_beta   90.00
_cell.angle_gamma   90.00
#
_symmetry.space_group_name_H-M   'P 1'
#
loop_
_entity.id
_entity.type
_entity.pdbx_description
1 polymer ?
#
loop_
_entity_poly.entity_id
_entity_poly.type
_entity_poly.pdbx_seq_one_letter_code
_entity_poly.pdbx_strand_id
1 'polypeptide(L)'
;MYGSNVESNSTGGVAPEVGIIENCEMVGVTMNTDKGGRLDFEFKQPNGSSVKHAEFPANPDFGDVEKQAMDVSRRVKHIATKFMNESEFVINDVNSFEEYGHKVVSLMGQKYLGRKFRMLFIYKGKYASLPKYPNFIEGMETPADKTNIYISDWNKKKLVKPEPDAQPVNLTTATSTSTTDMPF
;
A
#
# COMPACT_ATOMS: atom_id res chain seq x y z
N MET A 1 10.21 8.29 7.33
CA MET A 1 10.24 9.00 6.02
C MET A 1 9.08 8.47 5.18
N TYR A 2 7.93 9.15 5.21
CA TYR A 2 6.76 8.77 4.41
C TYR A 2 6.76 9.56 3.10
N GLY A 3 7.51 9.09 2.10
CA GLY A 3 7.57 9.72 0.76
C GLY A 3 6.42 9.34 -0.18
N SER A 4 5.37 8.67 0.32
CA SER A 4 4.20 8.29 -0.47
C SER A 4 2.97 8.16 0.42
N ASN A 5 1.83 8.61 -0.07
CA ASN A 5 0.50 8.46 0.53
C ASN A 5 -0.01 7.02 0.62
N VAL A 6 0.85 6.03 0.36
CA VAL A 6 0.50 4.61 0.35
C VAL A 6 1.66 3.74 0.83
N GLU A 7 1.36 2.80 1.71
CA GLU A 7 2.32 1.78 2.15
C GLU A 7 1.71 0.39 2.15
N SER A 8 2.56 -0.63 2.16
CA SER A 8 2.05 -1.96 2.47
C SER A 8 3.07 -2.78 3.24
N ASN A 9 2.60 -3.50 4.25
CA ASN A 9 3.46 -4.23 5.19
C ASN A 9 2.94 -5.65 5.41
N SER A 10 3.85 -6.60 5.65
CA SER A 10 3.53 -7.98 6.01
C SER A 10 3.06 -8.06 7.47
N THR A 11 1.91 -8.69 7.71
CA THR A 11 1.32 -8.89 9.04
C THR A 11 1.17 -10.40 9.32
N GLY A 12 2.26 -11.08 9.69
CA GLY A 12 2.21 -12.52 9.99
C GLY A 12 3.57 -13.20 10.06
N GLY A 13 3.59 -14.45 10.55
CA GLY A 13 4.81 -15.27 10.65
C GLY A 13 5.25 -15.91 9.33
N VAL A 14 4.37 -15.95 8.32
CA VAL A 14 4.66 -16.46 6.97
C VAL A 14 4.96 -15.29 6.05
N ALA A 15 6.04 -15.40 5.27
CA ALA A 15 6.43 -14.37 4.31
C ALA A 15 5.43 -14.31 3.13
N PRO A 16 4.96 -13.12 2.73
CA PRO A 16 4.11 -12.99 1.55
C PRO A 16 4.86 -13.28 0.26
N GLU A 17 4.13 -13.89 -0.68
CA GLU A 17 4.55 -14.09 -2.06
C GLU A 17 4.38 -12.80 -2.86
N VAL A 18 5.21 -12.65 -3.89
CA VAL A 18 5.25 -11.50 -4.80
C VAL A 18 5.03 -11.99 -6.23
N GLY A 19 4.29 -11.22 -7.02
CA GLY A 19 3.75 -11.63 -8.32
C GLY A 19 2.23 -11.58 -8.35
N ILE A 20 1.64 -12.24 -9.34
CA ILE A 20 0.18 -12.42 -9.41
C ILE A 20 -0.18 -13.62 -8.54
N ILE A 21 -0.91 -13.36 -7.46
CA ILE A 21 -1.33 -14.35 -6.48
C ILE A 21 -2.85 -14.49 -6.56
N GLU A 22 -3.34 -15.72 -6.73
CA GLU A 22 -4.76 -16.03 -6.78
C GLU A 22 -5.31 -16.42 -5.41
N ASN A 23 -6.63 -16.43 -5.29
CA ASN A 23 -7.33 -16.82 -4.05
C ASN A 23 -6.94 -15.98 -2.82
N CYS A 24 -6.58 -14.71 -3.04
CA CYS A 24 -6.40 -13.75 -1.96
C CYS A 24 -7.77 -13.31 -1.42
N GLU A 25 -7.85 -13.03 -0.13
CA GLU A 25 -9.08 -12.59 0.53
C GLU A 25 -8.83 -11.29 1.26
N MET A 26 -9.73 -10.32 1.13
CA MET A 26 -9.70 -9.18 2.03
C MET A 26 -10.30 -9.59 3.37
N VAL A 27 -9.61 -9.28 4.46
CA VAL A 27 -10.00 -9.70 5.82
C VAL A 27 -10.33 -8.51 6.72
N GLY A 28 -9.96 -7.29 6.34
CA GLY A 28 -10.27 -6.10 7.13
C GLY A 28 -10.16 -4.80 6.35
N VAL A 29 -11.01 -3.84 6.72
CA VAL A 29 -10.84 -2.41 6.42
C VAL A 29 -11.01 -1.61 7.70
N THR A 30 -10.03 -0.78 8.04
CA THR A 30 -10.05 -0.01 9.29
C THR A 30 -9.48 1.37 9.08
N MET A 31 -10.18 2.37 9.62
CA MET A 31 -9.62 3.71 9.80
C MET A 31 -8.88 3.73 11.14
N ASN A 32 -7.56 3.86 11.09
CA ASN A 32 -6.71 4.09 12.26
C ASN A 32 -6.48 5.60 12.40
N THR A 33 -6.84 6.19 13.53
CA THR A 33 -6.75 7.63 13.79
C THR A 33 -5.44 8.04 14.49
N ASP A 34 -4.55 7.09 14.79
CA ASP A 34 -3.27 7.36 15.39
C ASP A 34 -2.30 8.04 14.40
N LYS A 35 -1.46 8.95 14.92
CA LYS A 35 -0.30 9.54 14.22
C LYS A 35 -0.57 10.01 12.79
N GLY A 36 -1.66 10.77 12.60
CA GLY A 36 -1.96 11.44 11.34
C GLY A 36 -3.02 10.77 10.48
N GLY A 37 -3.60 9.64 10.93
CA GLY A 37 -4.70 8.99 10.25
C GLY A 37 -4.27 8.09 9.09
N ARG A 38 -4.78 6.87 9.05
CA ARG A 38 -4.45 5.86 8.04
C ARG A 38 -5.62 4.93 7.78
N LEU A 39 -5.98 4.76 6.51
CA LEU A 39 -7.00 3.80 6.09
C LEU A 39 -6.32 2.51 5.64
N ASP A 40 -6.52 1.44 6.40
CA ASP A 40 -5.90 0.14 6.18
C ASP A 40 -6.86 -0.82 5.49
N PHE A 41 -6.36 -1.52 4.46
CA PHE A 41 -6.97 -2.67 3.81
C PHE A 41 -6.07 -3.88 4.05
N GLU A 42 -6.56 -4.92 4.71
CA GLU A 42 -5.79 -6.12 4.98
C GLU A 42 -6.21 -7.26 4.06
N PHE A 43 -5.23 -7.83 3.36
CA PHE A 43 -5.41 -8.94 2.43
C PHE A 43 -4.62 -10.15 2.90
N LYS A 44 -5.26 -11.31 2.91
CA LYS A 44 -4.66 -12.61 3.21
C LYS A 44 -4.39 -13.36 1.91
N GLN A 45 -3.19 -13.88 1.77
CA GLN A 45 -2.79 -14.76 0.67
C GLN A 45 -3.15 -16.22 0.99
N PRO A 46 -3.25 -17.10 -0.03
CA PRO A 46 -3.55 -18.53 0.16
C PRO A 46 -2.50 -19.26 1.02
N ASN A 47 -1.24 -18.79 1.03
CA ASN A 47 -0.18 -19.34 1.87
C ASN A 47 -0.31 -18.97 3.37
N GLY A 48 -1.34 -18.20 3.74
CA GLY A 48 -1.62 -17.79 5.11
C GLY A 48 -0.92 -16.51 5.55
N SER A 49 -0.09 -15.90 4.71
CA SER A 49 0.48 -14.58 4.97
C SER A 49 -0.57 -13.47 4.81
N SER A 50 -0.35 -12.32 5.44
CA SER A 50 -1.19 -11.13 5.28
C SER A 50 -0.35 -9.93 4.85
N VAL A 51 -0.94 -9.09 4.01
CA VAL A 51 -0.40 -7.82 3.53
C VAL A 51 -1.42 -6.73 3.83
N LYS A 52 -1.00 -5.75 4.63
CA LYS A 52 -1.80 -4.57 4.94
C LYS A 52 -1.42 -3.45 3.99
N HIS A 53 -2.37 -2.94 3.20
CA HIS A 53 -2.26 -1.77 2.35
C HIS A 53 -2.82 -0.55 3.07
N ALA A 54 -1.99 0.45 3.31
CA ALA A 54 -2.31 1.65 4.04
C ALA A 54 -2.39 2.85 3.10
N GLU A 55 -3.49 3.60 3.15
CA GLU A 55 -3.63 4.92 2.55
C GLU A 55 -3.48 6.00 3.62
N PHE A 56 -2.80 7.09 3.27
CA PHE A 56 -2.54 8.22 4.16
C PHE A 56 -3.16 9.50 3.60
N PRO A 57 -3.48 10.49 4.45
CA PRO A 57 -3.91 11.79 3.97
C PRO A 57 -2.86 12.42 3.05
N ALA A 58 -3.32 13.27 2.14
CA ALA A 58 -2.42 14.08 1.33
C ALA A 58 -1.54 14.96 2.24
N ASN A 59 -0.24 15.01 1.95
CA ASN A 59 0.72 15.74 2.75
C ASN A 59 1.38 16.85 1.91
N PRO A 60 1.25 18.13 2.31
CA PRO A 60 1.80 19.27 1.56
C PRO A 60 3.33 19.24 1.47
N ASP A 61 4.02 18.60 2.41
CA ASP A 61 5.49 18.52 2.43
C ASP A 61 6.05 17.62 1.32
N PHE A 62 5.22 16.76 0.74
CA PHE A 62 5.63 15.74 -0.24
C PHE A 62 5.05 15.96 -1.64
N GLY A 63 4.55 17.16 -1.92
CA GLY A 63 4.15 17.62 -3.25
C GLY A 63 2.69 18.04 -3.35
N ASP A 64 2.15 17.94 -4.55
CA ASP A 64 0.79 18.39 -4.86
C ASP A 64 -0.27 17.63 -4.05
N VAL A 65 -0.96 18.36 -3.16
CA VAL A 65 -1.97 17.83 -2.24
C VAL A 65 -3.20 17.32 -2.98
N GLU A 66 -3.65 18.05 -4.00
CA GLU A 66 -4.85 17.69 -4.78
C GLU A 66 -4.60 16.41 -5.56
N LYS A 67 -3.42 16.30 -6.20
CA LYS A 67 -3.00 15.09 -6.88
C LYS A 67 -2.89 13.90 -5.93
N GLN A 68 -2.32 14.10 -4.74
CA GLN A 68 -2.24 13.05 -3.73
C GLN A 68 -3.62 12.58 -3.29
N ALA A 69 -4.56 13.50 -3.02
CA ALA A 69 -5.92 13.18 -2.64
C ALA A 69 -6.64 12.40 -3.75
N MET A 70 -6.54 12.86 -5.01
CA MET A 70 -7.10 12.15 -6.16
C MET A 70 -6.53 10.74 -6.30
N ASP A 71 -5.23 10.57 -6.10
CA ASP A 71 -4.58 9.25 -6.19
C ASP A 71 -5.06 8.29 -5.10
N VAL A 72 -5.26 8.77 -3.86
CA VAL A 72 -5.88 7.97 -2.79
C VAL A 72 -7.29 7.57 -3.20
N SER A 73 -8.14 8.54 -3.58
CA SER A 73 -9.53 8.28 -3.93
C SER A 73 -9.65 7.28 -5.10
N ARG A 74 -8.76 7.35 -6.09
CA ARG A 74 -8.71 6.39 -7.20
C ARG A 74 -8.37 4.97 -6.74
N ARG A 75 -7.37 4.80 -5.85
CA ARG A 75 -6.99 3.49 -5.32
C ARG A 75 -8.07 2.89 -4.44
N VAL A 76 -8.61 3.69 -3.52
CA VAL A 76 -9.69 3.26 -2.63
C VAL A 76 -10.92 2.86 -3.46
N LYS A 77 -11.32 3.67 -4.44
CA LYS A 77 -12.40 3.32 -5.37
C LYS A 77 -12.09 2.03 -6.14
N HIS A 78 -10.87 1.87 -6.64
CA HIS A 78 -10.46 0.65 -7.35
C HIS A 78 -10.58 -0.61 -6.49
N ILE A 79 -10.25 -0.52 -5.20
CA ILE A 79 -10.43 -1.61 -4.24
C ILE A 79 -11.93 -1.81 -3.98
N ALA A 80 -12.65 -0.76 -3.57
CA ALA A 80 -14.05 -0.83 -3.17
C ALA A 80 -14.96 -1.42 -4.26
N THR A 81 -14.76 -1.03 -5.54
CA THR A 81 -15.58 -1.51 -6.66
C THR A 81 -15.36 -2.98 -7.02
N LYS A 82 -14.40 -3.67 -6.37
CA LYS A 82 -14.31 -5.14 -6.44
C LYS A 82 -15.32 -5.82 -5.54
N PHE A 83 -15.92 -5.09 -4.60
CA PHE A 83 -16.84 -5.63 -3.59
C PHE A 83 -18.27 -5.15 -3.79
N MET A 84 -18.45 -4.05 -4.53
CA MET A 84 -19.73 -3.40 -4.76
C MET A 84 -19.77 -2.72 -6.12
N ASN A 85 -20.96 -2.40 -6.60
CA ASN A 85 -21.10 -1.64 -7.84
C ASN A 85 -20.54 -0.23 -7.69
N GLU A 86 -20.02 0.33 -8.77
CA GLU A 86 -19.48 1.70 -8.76
C GLU A 86 -20.53 2.75 -8.33
N SER A 87 -21.79 2.54 -8.71
CA SER A 87 -22.91 3.39 -8.32
C SER A 87 -23.25 3.34 -6.82
N GLU A 88 -22.78 2.30 -6.10
CA GLU A 88 -22.95 2.19 -4.65
C GLU A 88 -21.80 2.87 -3.89
N PHE A 89 -20.65 3.08 -4.54
CA PHE A 89 -19.49 3.73 -3.93
C PHE A 89 -19.57 5.25 -4.12
N VAL A 90 -20.45 5.89 -3.35
CA VAL A 90 -20.68 7.33 -3.36
C VAL A 90 -20.18 7.94 -2.05
N ILE A 91 -19.12 8.75 -2.13
CA ILE A 91 -18.57 9.48 -0.99
C ILE A 91 -18.68 10.97 -1.29
N ASN A 92 -19.73 11.59 -0.74
CA ASN A 92 -19.96 13.03 -0.80
C ASN A 92 -19.81 13.64 0.60
N ASP A 93 -19.71 14.96 0.69
CA ASP A 93 -19.79 15.72 1.95
C ASP A 93 -18.80 15.22 3.02
N VAL A 94 -17.51 15.20 2.66
CA VAL A 94 -16.41 14.88 3.58
C VAL A 94 -15.44 16.04 3.62
N ASN A 95 -15.05 16.47 4.81
CA ASN A 95 -14.17 17.62 5.03
C ASN A 95 -12.78 17.21 5.53
N SER A 96 -12.59 15.94 5.84
CA SER A 96 -11.31 15.40 6.31
C SER A 96 -11.06 14.00 5.79
N PHE A 97 -9.79 13.57 5.82
CA PHE A 97 -9.42 12.20 5.48
C PHE A 97 -10.01 11.18 6.44
N GLU A 98 -10.21 11.55 7.71
CA GLU A 98 -10.82 10.69 8.72
C GLU A 98 -12.31 10.45 8.43
N GLU A 99 -13.07 11.51 8.11
CA GLU A 99 -14.46 11.38 7.67
C GLU A 99 -14.59 10.54 6.40
N TYR A 100 -13.68 10.75 5.43
CA TYR A 100 -13.57 9.92 4.24
C TYR A 100 -13.34 8.45 4.58
N GLY A 101 -12.35 8.15 5.43
CA GLY A 101 -12.01 6.79 5.86
C GLY A 101 -13.17 6.10 6.58
N HIS A 102 -13.87 6.78 7.48
CA HIS A 102 -15.04 6.22 8.15
C HIS A 102 -16.19 5.92 7.17
N LYS A 103 -16.43 6.78 6.18
CA LYS A 103 -17.42 6.50 5.13
C LYS A 103 -17.01 5.29 4.28
N VAL A 104 -15.74 5.14 3.93
CA VAL A 104 -15.24 3.95 3.22
C VAL A 104 -15.49 2.68 4.04
N VAL A 105 -15.08 2.67 5.31
CA VAL A 105 -15.27 1.52 6.21
C VAL A 105 -16.76 1.17 6.32
N SER A 106 -17.63 2.17 6.48
CA SER A 106 -19.07 1.98 6.58
C SER A 106 -19.70 1.42 5.30
N LEU A 107 -19.35 1.98 4.13
CA LEU A 107 -19.89 1.54 2.82
C LEU A 107 -19.45 0.13 2.46
N MET A 108 -18.18 -0.20 2.70
CA MET A 108 -17.65 -1.54 2.44
C MET A 108 -18.23 -2.57 3.41
N GLY A 109 -18.44 -2.17 4.68
CA GLY A 109 -19.03 -3.02 5.71
C GLY A 109 -18.34 -4.39 5.76
N GLN A 110 -19.11 -5.45 5.50
CA GLN A 110 -18.60 -6.82 5.40
C GLN A 110 -18.76 -7.41 3.98
N LYS A 111 -19.02 -6.58 2.95
CA LYS A 111 -19.24 -7.01 1.55
C LYS A 111 -18.06 -7.79 0.95
N TYR A 112 -16.89 -7.70 1.57
CA TYR A 112 -15.66 -8.37 1.14
C TYR A 112 -15.50 -9.80 1.68
N LEU A 113 -16.24 -10.19 2.73
CA LEU A 113 -16.07 -11.50 3.36
C LEU A 113 -16.39 -12.65 2.41
N GLY A 114 -15.51 -13.65 2.37
CA GLY A 114 -15.66 -14.85 1.54
C GLY A 114 -15.41 -14.63 0.03
N ARG A 115 -15.11 -13.40 -0.40
CA ARG A 115 -14.76 -13.11 -1.79
C ARG A 115 -13.26 -13.34 -2.01
N LYS A 116 -12.94 -13.98 -3.14
CA LYS A 116 -11.57 -14.29 -3.55
C LYS A 116 -11.14 -13.45 -4.73
N PHE A 117 -9.86 -13.09 -4.73
CA PHE A 117 -9.26 -12.19 -5.71
C PHE A 117 -7.96 -12.75 -6.26
N ARG A 118 -7.70 -12.38 -7.52
CA ARG A 118 -6.37 -12.36 -8.13
C ARG A 118 -5.76 -11.00 -7.84
N MET A 119 -4.56 -10.97 -7.28
CA MET A 119 -3.90 -9.73 -6.85
C MET A 119 -2.43 -9.69 -7.26
N LEU A 120 -1.95 -8.51 -7.66
CA LEU A 120 -0.53 -8.27 -7.92
C LEU A 120 0.15 -7.72 -6.67
N PHE A 121 1.13 -8.45 -6.18
CA PHE A 121 2.07 -7.99 -5.16
C PHE A 121 3.43 -7.70 -5.80
N ILE A 122 4.12 -6.67 -5.32
CA ILE A 122 5.45 -6.23 -5.73
C ILE A 122 6.30 -5.95 -4.48
N TYR A 123 7.62 -5.92 -4.61
CA TYR A 123 8.49 -5.42 -3.56
C TYR A 123 8.54 -3.88 -3.55
N LYS A 124 8.38 -3.30 -2.35
CA LYS A 124 8.76 -1.91 -2.04
C LYS A 124 9.84 -1.96 -0.95
N GLY A 125 11.10 -1.84 -1.37
CA GLY A 125 12.22 -2.22 -0.51
C GLY A 125 12.15 -3.71 -0.19
N LYS A 126 12.26 -4.10 1.08
CA LYS A 126 12.23 -5.51 1.52
C LYS A 126 10.83 -6.08 1.77
N TYR A 127 9.78 -5.29 1.57
CA TYR A 127 8.40 -5.65 1.94
C TYR A 127 7.54 -5.93 0.72
N ALA A 128 6.70 -6.96 0.80
CA ALA A 128 5.65 -7.20 -0.19
C ALA A 128 4.58 -6.09 -0.06
N SER A 129 4.14 -5.59 -1.19
CA SER A 129 3.26 -4.43 -1.28
C SER A 129 2.37 -4.47 -2.51
N LEU A 130 1.27 -3.73 -2.48
CA LEU A 130 0.48 -3.50 -3.70
C LEU A 130 1.13 -2.40 -4.55
N PRO A 131 1.03 -2.47 -5.89
CA PRO A 131 1.37 -1.37 -6.78
C PRO A 131 0.67 -0.05 -6.42
N LYS A 132 1.35 1.07 -6.66
CA LYS A 132 0.81 2.42 -6.40
C LYS A 132 -0.40 2.77 -7.29
N TYR A 133 -0.47 2.22 -8.50
CA TYR A 133 -1.50 2.56 -9.46
C TYR A 133 -2.44 1.37 -9.70
N PRO A 134 -3.73 1.61 -9.98
CA PRO A 134 -4.75 0.58 -10.22
C PRO A 134 -4.38 -0.50 -11.23
N ASN A 135 -5.21 -1.54 -11.26
CA ASN A 135 -5.06 -2.83 -11.93
C ASN A 135 -4.18 -3.84 -11.17
N PHE A 136 -4.28 -3.81 -9.84
CA PHE A 136 -3.61 -4.76 -8.95
C PHE A 136 -4.56 -5.75 -8.26
N ILE A 137 -5.88 -5.61 -8.43
CA ILE A 137 -6.89 -6.50 -7.85
C ILE A 137 -8.00 -6.78 -8.87
N GLU A 138 -8.39 -8.05 -8.97
CA GLU A 138 -9.44 -8.55 -9.85
C GLU A 138 -10.16 -9.71 -9.17
N GLY A 139 -11.47 -9.82 -9.35
CA GLY A 139 -12.23 -10.94 -8.79
C GLY A 139 -11.93 -12.25 -9.53
N MET A 140 -11.95 -13.37 -8.81
CA MET A 140 -11.70 -14.70 -9.38
C MET A 140 -12.74 -15.15 -10.41
N GLU A 141 -13.89 -14.46 -10.50
CA GLU A 141 -14.87 -14.63 -11.57
C GLU A 141 -14.34 -14.23 -12.95
N THR A 142 -13.28 -13.42 -13.01
CA THR A 142 -12.60 -13.09 -14.27
C THR A 142 -11.65 -14.22 -14.65
N PRO A 143 -11.88 -14.91 -15.79
CA PRO A 143 -11.00 -15.97 -16.26
C PRO A 143 -9.54 -15.52 -16.37
N ALA A 144 -8.60 -16.42 -16.09
CA ALA A 144 -7.16 -16.10 -16.07
C ALA A 144 -6.63 -15.58 -17.41
N ASP A 145 -7.15 -16.09 -18.52
CA ASP A 145 -6.84 -15.67 -19.88
C ASP A 145 -7.41 -14.29 -20.24
N LYS A 146 -8.28 -13.73 -19.40
CA LYS A 146 -8.92 -12.42 -19.57
C LYS A 146 -8.54 -11.42 -18.49
N THR A 147 -7.49 -11.70 -17.72
CA THR A 147 -7.07 -10.82 -16.63
C THR A 147 -6.59 -9.48 -17.16
N ASN A 148 -7.00 -8.39 -16.49
CA ASN A 148 -6.51 -7.05 -16.77
C ASN A 148 -5.31 -6.67 -15.88
N ILE A 149 -4.87 -7.59 -15.02
CA ILE A 149 -3.69 -7.38 -14.18
C ILE A 149 -2.45 -7.51 -15.05
N TYR A 150 -1.89 -6.35 -15.41
CA TYR A 150 -0.69 -6.25 -16.19
C TYR A 150 0.51 -5.87 -15.33
N ILE A 151 1.57 -6.66 -15.40
CA ILE A 151 2.85 -6.34 -14.77
C ILE A 151 3.64 -5.43 -15.70
N SER A 152 3.57 -4.12 -15.45
CA SER A 152 4.37 -3.13 -16.17
C SER A 152 5.87 -3.41 -16.07
N ASP A 153 6.66 -2.95 -17.04
CA ASP A 153 8.12 -3.11 -17.00
C ASP A 153 8.76 -2.50 -15.75
N TRP A 154 8.15 -1.43 -15.21
CA TRP A 154 8.53 -0.86 -13.93
C TRP A 154 8.26 -1.81 -12.74
N ASN A 155 7.12 -2.50 -12.74
CA ASN A 155 6.77 -3.49 -11.72
C ASN A 155 7.57 -4.80 -11.87
N LYS A 156 7.96 -5.21 -13.08
CA LYS A 156 8.76 -6.43 -13.31
C LYS A 156 10.08 -6.41 -12.51
N LYS A 157 10.75 -5.25 -12.47
CA LYS A 157 11.97 -5.05 -11.68
C LYS A 157 11.76 -5.19 -10.17
N LYS A 158 10.50 -5.13 -9.72
CA LYS A 158 10.08 -5.23 -8.31
C LYS A 158 9.52 -6.60 -7.96
N LEU A 159 9.59 -7.57 -8.86
CA LEU A 159 9.25 -8.96 -8.54
C LEU A 159 10.41 -9.70 -7.86
N VAL A 160 11.63 -9.16 -7.97
CA VAL A 160 12.82 -9.70 -7.32
C VAL A 160 13.05 -8.90 -6.04
N LYS A 161 13.27 -9.62 -4.93
CA LYS A 161 13.59 -8.98 -3.65
C LYS A 161 14.89 -8.21 -3.82
N PRO A 162 14.94 -6.91 -3.49
CA PRO A 162 16.18 -6.16 -3.53
C PRO A 162 17.20 -6.83 -2.60
N GLU A 163 18.43 -7.01 -3.09
CA GLU A 163 19.55 -7.34 -2.21
C GLU A 163 19.75 -6.16 -1.24
N PRO A 164 20.05 -6.41 0.04
CA PRO A 164 20.38 -5.34 0.96
C PRO A 164 21.61 -4.59 0.42
N ASP A 165 21.57 -3.26 0.42
CA ASP A 165 22.75 -2.46 0.12
C ASP A 165 23.90 -2.96 1.03
N ALA A 166 25.04 -3.28 0.42
CA ALA A 166 26.24 -3.65 1.17
C ALA A 166 26.49 -2.57 2.23
N GLN A 167 26.74 -2.99 3.48
CA GLN A 167 26.85 -2.09 4.62
C GLN A 167 27.75 -0.88 4.30
N PRO A 168 27.44 0.32 4.83
CA PRO A 168 28.32 1.46 4.66
C PRO A 168 29.70 1.05 5.16
N VAL A 169 30.69 1.16 4.27
CA VAL A 169 32.09 0.98 4.60
C VAL A 169 32.37 1.95 5.76
N ASN A 170 32.68 1.41 6.94
CA ASN A 170 33.14 2.22 8.07
C ASN A 170 34.37 2.99 7.60
N LEU A 171 34.20 4.26 7.27
CA LEU A 171 35.30 5.17 7.04
C LEU A 171 36.04 5.29 8.37
N THR A 172 37.28 4.86 8.29
CA THR A 172 38.29 4.74 9.32
C THR A 172 38.34 5.97 10.22
N THR A 173 38.44 5.68 11.51
CA THR A 173 38.81 6.58 12.61
C THR A 173 39.89 7.58 12.16
N ALA A 174 39.49 8.83 11.92
CA ALA A 174 40.43 9.94 11.83
C ALA A 174 40.85 10.29 13.26
N THR A 175 42.12 9.99 13.55
CA THR A 175 42.84 10.38 14.76
C THR A 175 42.66 11.87 15.04
N SER A 176 42.13 12.18 16.21
CA SER A 176 42.09 13.52 16.78
C SER A 176 43.52 14.04 16.96
N THR A 177 43.94 14.98 16.11
CA THR A 177 45.05 15.88 16.44
C THR A 177 44.45 17.16 16.99
N SER A 178 44.57 17.30 18.31
CA SER A 178 44.34 18.52 19.06
C SER A 178 45.26 19.63 18.56
N THR A 179 44.69 20.75 18.11
CA THR A 179 45.31 22.07 18.26
C THR A 179 44.23 23.14 18.33
N THR A 180 44.06 23.65 19.55
CA THR A 180 43.78 25.03 19.97
C THR A 180 43.70 26.09 18.85
N ASP A 181 42.55 26.77 18.70
CA ASP A 181 42.40 28.21 18.98
C ASP A 181 40.95 28.71 18.71
N MET A 182 40.46 29.60 19.58
CA MET A 182 39.21 30.39 19.50
C MET A 182 39.34 31.54 18.45
N PRO A 183 38.45 32.58 18.29
CA PRO A 183 37.17 32.96 18.94
C PRO A 183 36.06 33.53 18.01
N PHE A 184 34.94 33.91 18.67
CA PHE A 184 33.69 34.60 18.28
C PHE A 184 32.48 33.72 17.94
#